data_AF-A0A3D5HCD5-F1
#
_entry.id   AF-A0A3D5HCD5-F1
#
_cell.length_a   1.000
_cell.length_b   1.000
_cell.length_c   1.000
_cell.angle_alpha   90.00
_cell.angle_beta   90.00
_cell.angle_gamma   90.00
#
_symmetry.space_group_name_H-M   'P 1'
#
loop_
_entity.id
_entity.type
_entity.pdbx_description
1 polymer ?
#
loop_
_entity_poly.entity_id
_entity_poly.type
_entity_poly.pdbx_seq_one_letter_code
_entity_poly.pdbx_strand_id
1 'polypeptide(L)' 'MKSKLNAEWHRANRMPKNATLEQRIAWHLQHEKHCACRPMPDRLRRELKRHRKGGSLSA' A
#
# COMPACT_ATOMS: atom_id res chain seq x y z
N MET A 1 -6.67 7.00 -18.69
CA MET A 1 -6.50 8.22 -17.88
C MET A 1 -5.09 8.23 -17.31
N LYS A 2 -4.30 9.27 -17.57
CA LYS A 2 -2.88 9.35 -17.14
C LYS A 2 -2.80 9.59 -15.65
N SER A 3 -2.39 8.59 -14.90
CA SER A 3 -2.17 8.70 -13.47
C SER A 3 -0.94 9.57 -13.17
N LYS A 4 -1.12 10.65 -12.40
CA LYS A 4 -0.04 11.60 -12.05
C LYS A 4 0.92 10.95 -11.05
N LEU A 5 2.17 10.74 -11.47
CA LEU A 5 3.25 10.26 -10.62
C LEU A 5 3.80 11.41 -9.77
N ASN A 6 3.81 11.24 -8.45
CA ASN A 6 4.51 12.13 -7.53
C ASN A 6 5.94 11.60 -7.31
N ALA A 7 6.88 12.05 -8.13
CA ALA A 7 8.26 11.57 -8.10
C ALA A 7 8.96 11.87 -6.75
N GLU A 8 8.66 12.99 -6.10
CA GLU A 8 9.23 13.36 -4.80
C GLU A 8 8.78 12.39 -3.71
N TRP A 9 7.47 12.07 -3.68
CA TRP A 9 6.95 11.10 -2.73
C TRP A 9 7.58 9.72 -2.93
N HIS A 10 7.76 9.26 -4.17
CA HIS A 10 8.44 7.99 -4.45
C HIS A 10 9.92 7.96 -4.05
N ARG A 11 10.62 9.10 -4.06
CA ARG A 11 12.02 9.20 -3.60
C ARG A 11 12.10 9.06 -2.09
N ALA A 12 11.20 9.70 -1.36
CA ALA A 12 11.15 9.64 0.11
C ALA A 12 10.54 8.32 0.63
N ASN A 13 9.52 7.78 -0.05
CA ASN A 13 8.76 6.61 0.36
C ASN A 13 8.96 5.48 -0.65
N ARG A 14 10.16 4.92 -0.72
CA ARG A 14 10.41 3.74 -1.56
C ARG A 14 9.83 2.49 -0.91
N MET A 15 9.20 1.64 -1.73
CA MET A 15 8.73 0.33 -1.26
C MET A 15 9.94 -0.50 -0.78
N PRO A 16 9.91 -1.05 0.44
CA PRO A 16 10.94 -1.96 0.92
C PRO A 16 10.99 -3.23 0.06
N LYS A 17 12.20 -3.77 -0.20
CA LYS A 17 12.38 -4.99 -1.01
C LYS A 17 11.67 -6.22 -0.40
N ASN A 18 11.68 -6.34 0.92
CA ASN A 18 11.03 -7.42 1.68
C ASN A 18 9.90 -6.86 2.55
N ALA A 19 9.07 -5.96 2.00
CA ALA A 19 7.95 -5.40 2.73
C ALA A 19 6.97 -6.51 3.14
N THR A 20 6.61 -6.54 4.43
CA THR A 20 5.49 -7.36 4.91
C THR A 20 4.20 -6.89 4.25
N LEU A 21 3.16 -7.72 4.34
CA LEU A 21 1.85 -7.36 3.82
C LEU A 21 1.36 -6.03 4.41
N GLU A 22 1.49 -5.85 5.71
CA GLU A 22 1.05 -4.65 6.42
C GLU A 22 1.82 -3.42 5.95
N GLN A 23 3.15 -3.52 5.84
CA GLN A 23 3.97 -2.43 5.30
C GLN A 23 3.56 -2.08 3.87
N ARG A 24 3.26 -3.09 3.05
CA ARG A 24 2.83 -2.90 1.66
C ARG A 24 1.45 -2.22 1.59
N ILE A 25 0.51 -2.60 2.47
CA ILE A 25 -0.81 -1.97 2.57
C ILE A 25 -0.65 -0.52 3.05
N ALA A 26 0.09 -0.27 4.13
CA ALA A 26 0.32 1.06 4.67
C ALA A 26 1.00 1.98 3.65
N TRP A 27 1.96 1.45 2.89
CA TRP A 27 2.59 2.16 1.78
C TRP A 27 1.57 2.53 0.71
N HIS A 28 0.71 1.60 0.28
CA HIS A 28 -0.31 1.87 -0.73
C HIS A 28 -1.36 2.87 -0.27
N LEU A 29 -1.76 2.84 1.00
CA LEU A 29 -2.70 3.81 1.59
C LEU A 29 -2.14 5.24 1.56
N GLN A 30 -0.86 5.40 1.88
CA GLN A 30 -0.19 6.70 1.78
C GLN A 30 0.05 7.09 0.32
N HIS A 31 0.51 6.15 -0.50
CA HIS A 31 0.70 6.34 -1.93
C HIS A 31 -0.57 6.92 -2.55
N GLU A 32 -1.75 6.32 -2.36
CA GLU A 32 -3.02 6.81 -2.93
C GLU A 32 -3.39 8.25 -2.52
N LYS A 33 -2.94 8.72 -1.35
CA LYS A 33 -3.13 10.11 -0.90
C LYS A 33 -2.19 11.10 -1.58
N HIS A 34 -0.97 10.68 -1.92
CA HIS A 34 0.08 11.56 -2.44
C HIS A 34 0.38 11.37 -3.93
N CYS A 35 0.00 10.23 -4.49
CA CYS A 35 0.35 9.73 -5.82
C CYS A 35 -0.73 8.75 -6.34
N ALA A 36 -1.32 9.06 -7.48
CA ALA A 36 -2.34 8.19 -8.09
C ALA A 36 -1.74 7.25 -9.16
N CYS A 37 -0.41 7.18 -9.31
CA CYS A 37 0.27 6.51 -10.44
C CYS A 37 -0.15 5.04 -10.61
N ARG A 38 -0.42 4.37 -9.48
CA ARG A 38 -0.81 2.97 -9.44
C ARG A 38 -1.82 2.70 -8.31
N PRO A 39 -3.01 2.18 -8.62
CA PRO A 39 -3.97 1.78 -7.59
C PRO A 39 -3.47 0.56 -6.81
N MET A 40 -3.99 0.38 -5.58
CA MET A 40 -3.69 -0.82 -4.78
C MET A 40 -4.08 -2.11 -5.54
N PRO A 41 -3.18 -3.10 -5.68
CA PRO A 41 -3.49 -4.40 -6.29
C PRO A 41 -4.64 -5.12 -5.59
N ASP A 42 -5.50 -5.80 -6.37
CA ASP A 42 -6.67 -6.49 -5.79
C ASP A 42 -6.28 -7.60 -4.81
N ARG A 43 -5.15 -8.27 -5.05
CA ARG A 43 -4.60 -9.26 -4.10
C ARG A 43 -4.39 -8.66 -2.71
N LEU A 44 -3.85 -7.45 -2.60
CA LEU A 44 -3.64 -6.78 -1.31
C LEU A 44 -4.94 -6.37 -0.65
N ARG A 45 -5.94 -5.90 -1.43
CA ARG A 45 -7.28 -5.62 -0.88
C ARG A 45 -7.94 -6.87 -0.32
N ARG A 46 -7.81 -8.01 -1.01
CA ARG A 46 -8.33 -9.30 -0.52
C ARG A 46 -7.62 -9.74 0.74
N GLU A 47 -6.31 -9.59 0.80
CA GLU A 47 -5.53 -9.87 2.01
C GLU A 47 -5.98 -8.96 3.17
N LEU A 48 -6.07 -7.63 2.97
CA LEU A 48 -6.58 -6.69 3.96
C LEU A 48 -7.97 -7.08 4.49
N LYS A 49 -8.88 -7.48 3.58
CA LYS A 49 -10.23 -7.92 3.93
C LYS A 49 -10.23 -9.23 4.72
N ARG A 50 -9.28 -10.13 4.46
CA ARG A 50 -9.06 -11.37 5.24
C ARG A 50 -8.53 -11.05 6.64
N HIS A 51 -7.49 -10.22 6.74
CA HIS A 51 -6.90 -9.81 8.02
C HIS A 51 -7.91 -9.06 8.92
N ARG A 52 -8.78 -8.21 8.35
CA ARG A 52 -9.83 -7.51 9.11
C ARG A 52 -10.93 -8.42 9.65
N LYS A 53 -11.10 -9.64 9.11
CA LYS A 53 -12.13 -10.61 9.53
C LYS A 53 -11.64 -11.64 10.57
N GLY A 54 -10.34 -11.72 10.84
CA GLY A 54 -9.76 -12.56 11.88
C GLY A 54 -8.90 -11.69 12.79
N GLY A 55 -9.55 -10.98 13.71
CA GLY A 55 -8.87 -10.14 14.69
C GLY A 55 -7.91 -10.96 15.54
N SER A 56 -6.62 -10.85 15.25
CA SER A 56 -5.53 -11.07 16.20
C SER A 56 -4.33 -10.27 15.72
N LEU A 57 -4.30 -8.99 16.11
CA LEU A 57 -3.05 -8.25 16.23
C LEU A 57 -2.41 -8.76 17.53
N SER A 58 -1.67 -9.85 17.43
CA SER A 58 -0.84 -10.34 18.52
C SER A 58 0.31 -9.35 18.72
N ALA A 59 0.21 -8.55 19.77
CA ALA A 59 1.34 -8.16 20.60
C ALA A 59 1.20 -8.91 21.92
#